data_AF-A0A377LZF5-F1
#
_entry.id   AF-A0A377LZF5-F1
#
_cell.length_a   1.000
_cell.length_b   1.000
_cell.length_c   1.000
_cell.angle_alpha   90.00
_cell.angle_beta   90.00
_cell.angle_gamma   90.00
#
_symmetry.space_group_name_H-M   'P 1'
#
loop_
_entity.id
_entity.type
_entity.pdbx_description
1 polymer ?
#
loop_
_entity_poly.entity_id
_entity_poly.type
_entity_poly.pdbx_seq_one_letter_code
_entity_poly.pdbx_strand_id
1 'polypeptide(L)'
;MEYLLDDIDRQILAYLVEDARMSLKVLSGRIGLTSPSTAERLKRLEERGVIQGYGARVNLAALGYTLQGAGAGSPVAWTVT
;
A
#
# COMPACT_ATOMS: atom_id res chain seq x y z
N MET A 1 -0.58 0.31 19.93
CA MET A 1 0.88 0.13 19.83
C MET A 1 1.38 1.21 18.90
N GLU A 2 2.18 2.15 19.39
CA GLU A 2 2.67 3.27 18.59
C GLU A 2 3.93 2.83 17.84
N TYR A 3 3.84 2.63 16.52
CA TYR A 3 5.00 2.28 15.72
C TYR A 3 5.65 3.54 15.16
N LEU A 4 6.82 3.88 15.68
CA LEU A 4 7.65 4.95 15.15
C LEU A 4 8.12 4.57 13.73
N LEU A 5 7.51 5.16 12.70
CA LEU A 5 8.04 5.14 11.33
C LEU A 5 9.30 6.02 11.30
N ASP A 6 10.32 5.59 10.56
CA ASP A 6 11.41 6.49 10.16
C ASP A 6 11.09 7.17 8.81
N ASP A 7 11.94 8.09 8.40
CA ASP A 7 11.69 8.91 7.20
C ASP A 7 11.86 8.13 5.89
N ILE A 8 12.52 6.97 5.90
CA ILE A 8 12.54 6.05 4.75
C ILE A 8 11.21 5.30 4.67
N ASP A 9 10.69 4.81 5.80
CA ASP A 9 9.39 4.14 5.83
C ASP A 9 8.26 5.09 5.38
N ARG A 10 8.32 6.36 5.78
CA ARG A 10 7.41 7.42 5.28
C ARG A 10 7.50 7.58 3.75
N GLN A 11 8.71 7.61 3.18
CA GLN A 11 8.91 7.73 1.73
C GLN A 11 8.45 6.48 0.97
N ILE A 12 8.68 5.27 1.52
CA ILE A 12 8.19 4.01 0.96
C ILE A 12 6.66 4.04 0.87
N LEU A 13 5.99 4.43 1.96
CA LEU A 13 4.53 4.53 1.99
C LEU A 13 4.00 5.61 1.03
N ALA A 14 4.65 6.76 0.92
CA ALA A 14 4.28 7.81 -0.03
C ALA A 14 4.33 7.32 -1.48
N TYR A 15 5.44 6.70 -1.91
CA TYR A 15 5.57 6.19 -3.28
C TYR A 15 4.62 5.01 -3.58
N LEU A 16 4.25 4.20 -2.58
CA LEU A 16 3.23 3.15 -2.75
C LEU A 16 1.80 3.68 -2.75
N VAL A 17 1.54 4.85 -2.15
CA VAL A 17 0.26 5.57 -2.27
C VAL A 17 0.12 6.19 -3.67
N GLU A 18 1.20 6.73 -4.24
CA GLU A 18 1.23 7.19 -5.64
C GLU A 18 1.09 6.03 -6.65
N ASP A 19 1.90 4.98 -6.50
CA ASP A 19 1.89 3.80 -7.37
C ASP A 19 2.20 2.51 -6.59
N ALA A 20 1.15 1.86 -6.09
CA ALA A 20 1.23 0.55 -5.43
C ALA A 20 1.75 -0.59 -6.33
N ARG A 21 1.95 -0.35 -7.64
CA ARG A 21 2.51 -1.29 -8.61
C ARG A 21 3.97 -0.97 -8.96
N MET A 22 4.56 0.05 -8.35
CA MET A 22 5.94 0.48 -8.61
C MET A 22 6.92 -0.66 -8.32
N SER A 23 7.74 -1.03 -9.32
CA SER A 23 8.70 -2.12 -9.13
C SER A 23 9.73 -1.80 -8.04
N LEU A 24 10.12 -2.81 -7.26
CA LEU A 24 11.10 -2.70 -6.18
C LEU A 24 12.40 -1.98 -6.59
N LYS A 25 12.86 -2.18 -7.84
CA LYS A 25 14.05 -1.53 -8.41
C LYS A 25 13.89 -0.01 -8.57
N VAL A 26 12.70 0.44 -8.97
CA VAL A 26 12.38 1.87 -9.12
C VAL A 26 12.18 2.50 -7.75
N LEU A 27 11.44 1.83 -6.85
CA LEU A 27 11.24 2.28 -5.47
C LEU A 27 12.58 2.43 -4.73
N SER A 28 13.45 1.41 -4.78
CA SER A 28 14.77 1.45 -4.12
C SER A 28 15.64 2.59 -4.68
N GLY A 29 15.61 2.81 -6.00
CA GLY A 29 16.29 3.93 -6.65
C GLY A 29 15.77 5.31 -6.25
N ARG A 30 14.46 5.45 -5.98
CA ARG A 30 13.86 6.72 -5.51
C ARG A 30 14.21 7.05 -4.06
N ILE A 31 14.24 6.06 -3.17
CA ILE A 31 14.56 6.26 -1.73
C ILE A 31 16.06 6.18 -1.41
N GLY A 32 16.93 6.02 -2.43
CA GLY A 32 18.38 5.96 -2.26
C GLY A 32 18.91 4.68 -1.60
N LEU A 33 18.16 3.57 -1.62
CA LEU A 33 18.54 2.30 -1.00
C LEU A 33 18.81 1.18 -2.02
N THR A 34 19.48 0.13 -1.55
CA THR A 34 19.57 -1.12 -2.29
C THR A 34 18.24 -1.86 -2.29
N SER A 35 17.96 -2.64 -3.34
CA SER A 35 16.71 -3.40 -3.44
C SER A 35 16.51 -4.42 -2.31
N PRO A 36 17.54 -5.15 -1.80
CA PRO A 36 17.40 -5.98 -0.61
C PRO A 36 17.03 -5.20 0.66
N SER A 37 17.65 -4.02 0.89
CA SER A 37 17.31 -3.18 2.05
C SER A 37 15.89 -2.61 1.95
N THR A 38 15.43 -2.32 0.73
CA THR A 38 14.06 -1.87 0.45
C THR A 38 13.04 -2.99 0.68
N ALA A 39 13.35 -4.22 0.25
CA ALA A 39 12.49 -5.38 0.46
C ALA A 39 12.34 -5.74 1.95
N GLU A 40 13.42 -5.67 2.72
CA GLU A 40 13.40 -5.91 4.17
C GLU A 40 12.55 -4.85 4.92
N ARG A 41 12.54 -3.59 4.46
CA ARG A 41 11.64 -2.55 4.99
C ARG A 41 10.18 -2.80 4.64
N LEU A 42 9.87 -3.09 3.38
CA LEU A 42 8.52 -3.45 2.94
C LEU A 42 7.95 -4.60 3.78
N LYS A 43 8.71 -5.70 3.87
CA LYS A 43 8.37 -6.86 4.69
C LYS A 43 8.10 -6.48 6.14
N ARG A 44 8.92 -5.63 6.77
CA ARG A 44 8.69 -5.17 8.15
C ARG A 44 7.44 -4.30 8.28
N LEU A 45 7.09 -3.51 7.28
CA LEU A 45 5.85 -2.72 7.26
C LEU A 45 4.61 -3.61 7.10
N GLU A 46 4.71 -4.71 6.33
CA GLU A 46 3.70 -5.75 6.19
C GLU A 46 3.53 -6.58 7.47
N GLU A 47 4.63 -7.14 8.03
CA GLU A 47 4.64 -7.92 9.28
C GLU A 47 4.10 -7.13 10.49
N ARG A 48 4.19 -5.80 10.44
CA ARG A 48 3.68 -4.89 11.48
C ARG A 48 2.27 -4.35 11.19
N GLY A 49 1.62 -4.78 10.10
CA GLY A 49 0.27 -4.36 9.73
C GLY A 49 0.15 -2.88 9.34
N VAL A 50 1.26 -2.22 9.00
CA VAL A 50 1.29 -0.85 8.47
C VAL A 50 0.91 -0.87 6.99
N ILE A 51 1.48 -1.81 6.23
CA ILE A 51 0.97 -2.22 4.91
C ILE A 51 0.00 -3.38 5.16
N GLN A 52 -1.28 -3.15 4.93
CA GLN A 52 -2.34 -4.15 5.15
C GLN A 52 -2.66 -4.99 3.91
N GLY A 53 -2.08 -4.64 2.76
CA GLY A 53 -2.23 -5.33 1.48
C GLY A 53 -2.13 -4.36 0.30
N TYR A 54 -2.02 -4.93 -0.91
CA TYR A 54 -1.96 -4.17 -2.17
C TYR A 54 -3.29 -4.33 -2.92
N GLY A 55 -3.97 -3.22 -3.19
CA GLY A 55 -5.33 -3.23 -3.75
C GLY A 55 -5.40 -2.78 -5.22
N ALA A 56 -6.41 -3.28 -5.93
CA ALA A 56 -6.81 -2.76 -7.24
C ALA A 56 -8.24 -2.19 -7.14
N ARG A 57 -8.48 -1.02 -7.74
CA ARG A 57 -9.83 -0.42 -7.82
C ARG A 57 -10.55 -1.02 -9.02
N VAL A 58 -11.56 -1.86 -8.78
CA VAL A 58 -12.25 -2.67 -9.82
C VAL A 58 -13.66 -2.13 -10.07
N ASN A 59 -14.04 -2.00 -11.34
CA ASN A 59 -15.42 -1.69 -11.71
C ASN A 59 -16.31 -2.94 -11.53
N LEU A 60 -17.02 -3.01 -10.41
CA LEU A 60 -17.89 -4.14 -10.06
C LEU A 60 -19.05 -4.33 -11.07
N ALA A 61 -19.56 -3.26 -11.68
CA ALA A 61 -20.63 -3.34 -12.67
C ALA A 61 -20.15 -4.02 -13.97
N ALA A 62 -18.88 -3.86 -14.34
CA ALA A 62 -18.27 -4.56 -15.48
C ALA A 62 -18.09 -6.07 -15.24
N LEU A 63 -18.19 -6.53 -13.97
CA LEU A 63 -18.22 -7.93 -13.59
C LEU A 63 -19.66 -8.47 -13.42
N GLY A 64 -20.68 -7.68 -13.77
CA GLY A 64 -22.09 -8.05 -13.63
C GLY A 64 -22.68 -7.87 -12.23
N TYR A 65 -21.90 -7.38 -11.24
CA TYR A 65 -22.42 -7.11 -9.91
C TYR A 65 -23.25 -5.81 -9.89
N THR A 66 -24.55 -5.95 -9.67
CA THR A 66 -25.37 -4.83 -9.19
C THR A 66 -25.08 -4.58 -7.71
N LEU A 67 -24.89 -3.32 -7.31
CA LEU A 67 -24.57 -2.94 -5.93
C LEU A 67 -25.76 -3.22 -4.99
N GLN A 68 -25.76 -4.40 -4.36
CA GLN A 68 -26.74 -4.78 -3.34
C GLN A 68 -26.13 -4.67 -1.94
N GLY A 69 -26.53 -3.63 -1.21
CA GLY A 69 -26.21 -3.46 0.21
C GLY A 69 -24.81 -2.91 0.50
N ALA A 70 -24.72 -1.60 0.75
CA ALA A 70 -23.56 -1.00 1.40
C ALA A 70 -23.57 -1.37 2.89
N GLY A 71 -23.08 -2.57 3.23
CA GLY A 71 -22.86 -2.98 4.62
C GLY A 71 -21.79 -2.10 5.27
N ALA A 72 -22.19 -1.19 6.14
CA ALA A 72 -21.28 -0.25 6.80
C ALA A 72 -20.38 -0.99 7.81
N GLY A 73 -19.17 -1.37 7.40
CA GLY A 73 -18.21 -2.10 8.22
C GLY A 73 -16.75 -1.86 7.83
N SER A 74 -15.99 -1.29 8.76
CA SER A 74 -14.56 -0.93 8.68
C SER A 74 -14.19 0.27 7.78
N PRO A 75 -13.40 1.26 8.28
CA PRO A 75 -13.16 2.53 7.60
C PRO A 75 -11.94 2.56 6.67
N VAL A 76 -11.43 1.40 6.20
CA VAL A 76 -10.32 1.33 5.25
C VAL A 76 -10.76 1.71 3.83
N ALA A 77 -11.02 3.01 3.65
CA ALA A 77 -11.46 3.60 2.39
C ALA A 77 -10.38 3.39 1.31
N TRP A 78 -10.70 2.53 0.35
CA TRP A 78 -9.93 2.14 -0.85
C TRP A 78 -9.87 3.28 -1.90
N THR A 79 -9.69 4.52 -1.42
CA THR A 79 -9.69 5.77 -2.18
C THR A 79 -8.71 6.75 -1.53
N VAL A 80 -7.41 6.51 -1.73
CA VAL A 80 -6.49 7.63 -1.87
C VAL A 80 -6.75 8.30 -3.23
N THR A 81 -6.67 9.62 -3.27
CA THR A 81 -6.78 10.50 -4.44
C THR A 81 -5.61 11.48 -4.38
#